data_AF-K2FW25-F1
#
_entry.id   AF-K2FW25-F1
#
_cell.length_a   1.000
_cell.length_b   1.000
_cell.length_c   1.000
_cell.angle_alpha   90.00
_cell.angle_beta   90.00
_cell.angle_gamma   90.00
#
_symmetry.space_group_name_H-M   'P 1'
#
loop_
_entity.id
_entity.type
_entity.pdbx_description
1 polymer ?
#
loop_
_entity_poly.entity_id
_entity_poly.type
_entity_poly.pdbx_seq_one_letter_code
_entity_poly.pdbx_strand_id
1 'polypeptide(L)'
;MKISYISKSDSWNDRQIVKEARKMKVNLKKIDIKDLNDSKIFSSLGDIILWRSSSLDPKAGRTTLLSILIKSKKKVINRSIIDYPGVIFKQFQQAYIKKSIKKINTIPTFTFSSAKDLKQYISKGKLKMPFIMKPNLGAKGVGVELISEMSDLDKVSEEDIRKNVFQNFIKNNGDYRVLVIGGRPIGAMKRIGKENSFVNNVSMGAAAIKVTDKKLESKLFQIASQVAATFNLGFCGVDIIKDINSGELFFLELNTVPQWEGFQKSTGTNVARELLLYCEEIFNSSNKKTSFLVKKCYDNHYEKLANKKFHFSTRMFLWTKEKKYLDNLKYLKEDYYGKDDKSLKRIFQNILKNSKVYQKRIYNGKDFRKKSADKFPLLGAYSEILFRNLMSKNIFNRDLRPIIKELIADNDLLEMKIKMLDNKNDILSLSTFSANYLYFIEDYFEKSEKTEVGIKQILNIVEKNIEFKASNDIELIRNNIYFITHLIIGVTKFYAKPIKQDIKIFKRLLEIAEKIVSDNYFSLSLDTKLELLVCGRLVNGQIKLEEFIRKEADMSLSEINNFLIDRINGRSDLSPKSFLGSEHRNVLYMMINS
;
A
#
# COMPACT_ATOMS: atom_id res chain seq x y z
N MET A 1 -8.57 -26.21 -14.55
CA MET A 1 -7.73 -25.91 -13.37
C MET A 1 -7.68 -27.13 -12.46
N LYS A 2 -6.47 -27.67 -12.23
CA LYS A 2 -6.22 -28.69 -11.20
C LYS A 2 -5.41 -28.08 -10.06
N ILE A 3 -5.85 -28.23 -8.82
CA ILE A 3 -5.17 -27.72 -7.62
C ILE A 3 -4.54 -28.88 -6.84
N SER A 4 -3.25 -28.77 -6.55
CA SER A 4 -2.56 -29.62 -5.58
C SER A 4 -2.50 -28.91 -4.23
N TYR A 5 -3.21 -29.43 -3.23
CA TYR A 5 -3.23 -28.89 -1.88
C TYR A 5 -2.25 -29.66 -0.99
N ILE A 6 -1.12 -29.04 -0.67
CA ILE A 6 -0.04 -29.67 0.11
C ILE A 6 -0.22 -29.31 1.59
N SER A 7 -0.44 -30.31 2.43
CA SER A 7 -0.59 -30.11 3.88
C SER A 7 0.05 -31.28 4.66
N LYS A 8 0.44 -31.02 5.91
CA LYS A 8 0.95 -32.05 6.85
C LYS A 8 -0.15 -32.59 7.78
N SER A 9 -1.35 -31.99 7.73
CA SER A 9 -2.42 -32.24 8.71
C SER A 9 -3.77 -32.51 8.05
N ASP A 10 -4.72 -32.97 8.87
CA ASP A 10 -6.16 -32.94 8.56
C ASP A 10 -6.91 -32.02 9.53
N SER A 11 -6.44 -30.78 9.62
CA SER A 11 -7.04 -29.75 10.48
C SER A 11 -8.42 -29.32 9.97
N TRP A 12 -9.15 -28.56 10.80
CA TRP A 12 -10.40 -27.92 10.37
C TRP A 12 -10.22 -27.10 9.08
N ASN A 13 -9.11 -26.36 8.96
CA ASN A 13 -8.80 -25.54 7.78
C ASN A 13 -8.70 -26.40 6.51
N ASP A 14 -8.01 -27.55 6.60
CA ASP A 14 -7.82 -28.49 5.49
C ASP A 14 -9.18 -29.03 5.02
N ARG A 15 -10.02 -29.44 5.97
CA ARG A 15 -11.38 -29.95 5.68
C ARG A 15 -12.29 -28.90 5.06
N GLN A 16 -12.20 -27.63 5.49
CA GLN A 16 -12.98 -26.55 4.85
C GLN A 16 -12.57 -26.31 3.41
N ILE A 17 -11.27 -26.35 3.08
CA ILE A 17 -10.80 -26.19 1.69
C ILE A 17 -11.32 -27.32 0.80
N VAL A 18 -11.23 -28.58 1.25
CA VAL A 18 -11.75 -29.73 0.50
C VAL A 18 -13.27 -29.64 0.33
N LYS A 19 -14.00 -29.28 1.41
CA LYS A 19 -15.46 -29.11 1.37
C LYS A 19 -15.87 -28.03 0.38
N GLU A 20 -15.21 -26.88 0.41
CA GLU A 20 -15.55 -25.76 -0.47
C GLU A 20 -15.16 -26.03 -1.92
N ALA A 21 -14.03 -26.72 -2.15
CA ALA A 21 -13.64 -27.16 -3.49
C ALA A 21 -14.68 -28.09 -4.12
N ARG A 22 -15.24 -29.04 -3.35
CA ARG A 22 -16.34 -29.90 -3.83
C ARG A 22 -17.58 -29.08 -4.21
N LYS A 23 -17.99 -28.13 -3.38
CA LYS A 23 -19.15 -27.25 -3.68
C LYS A 23 -18.92 -26.41 -4.93
N MET A 24 -17.71 -25.88 -5.10
CA MET A 24 -17.31 -25.09 -6.26
C MET A 24 -16.97 -25.93 -7.49
N LYS A 25 -17.06 -27.27 -7.40
CA LYS A 25 -16.66 -28.23 -8.46
C LYS A 25 -15.22 -28.02 -8.94
N VAL A 26 -14.33 -27.62 -8.03
CA VAL A 26 -12.91 -27.44 -8.30
C VAL A 26 -12.18 -28.78 -8.15
N ASN A 27 -11.40 -29.17 -9.16
CA ASN A 27 -10.54 -30.35 -9.10
C ASN A 27 -9.36 -30.11 -8.15
N LEU A 28 -9.52 -30.51 -6.88
CA LEU A 28 -8.52 -30.37 -5.84
C LEU A 28 -8.05 -31.75 -5.35
N LYS A 29 -6.74 -31.99 -5.42
CA LYS A 29 -6.08 -33.17 -4.85
C LYS A 29 -5.28 -32.76 -3.60
N LYS A 30 -5.68 -33.26 -2.43
CA LYS A 30 -4.88 -33.15 -1.20
C LYS A 30 -3.71 -34.13 -1.27
N ILE A 31 -2.53 -33.67 -0.92
CA ILE A 31 -1.29 -34.46 -0.90
C ILE A 31 -0.59 -34.23 0.44
N ASP A 32 -0.18 -35.31 1.10
CA ASP A 32 0.62 -35.17 2.31
C ASP A 32 2.04 -34.71 1.95
N ILE A 33 2.59 -33.77 2.72
CA ILE A 33 3.96 -33.30 2.51
C ILE A 33 5.01 -34.42 2.58
N LYS A 34 4.72 -35.52 3.29
CA LYS A 34 5.61 -36.70 3.38
C LYS A 34 5.76 -37.40 2.03
N ASP A 35 4.73 -37.38 1.20
CA ASP A 35 4.69 -38.07 -0.09
C ASP A 35 5.50 -37.34 -1.17
N LEU A 36 5.88 -36.08 -0.92
CA LEU A 36 6.61 -35.23 -1.87
C LEU A 36 8.08 -35.61 -2.10
N ASN A 37 8.56 -36.71 -1.51
CA ASN A 37 9.90 -37.23 -1.75
C ASN A 37 9.99 -38.15 -2.99
N ASP A 38 8.86 -38.53 -3.58
CA ASP A 38 8.80 -39.36 -4.79
C ASP A 38 8.85 -38.48 -6.05
N SER A 39 9.82 -38.72 -6.93
CA SER A 39 9.95 -37.99 -8.19
C SER A 39 8.79 -38.23 -9.17
N LYS A 40 8.06 -39.33 -9.04
CA LYS A 40 6.86 -39.58 -9.86
C LYS A 40 5.71 -38.64 -9.51
N ILE A 41 5.68 -38.09 -8.30
CA ILE A 41 4.61 -37.17 -7.90
C ILE A 41 4.68 -35.84 -8.65
N PHE A 42 5.86 -35.41 -9.14
CA PHE A 42 6.05 -34.14 -9.86
C PHE A 42 5.14 -33.98 -11.09
N SER A 43 5.03 -35.01 -11.92
CA SER A 43 4.19 -35.01 -13.12
C SER A 43 2.70 -34.97 -12.77
N SER A 44 2.33 -35.49 -11.60
CA SER A 44 0.95 -35.56 -11.13
C SER A 44 0.40 -34.28 -10.50
N LEU A 45 1.28 -33.32 -10.13
CA LEU A 45 0.89 -32.05 -9.51
C LEU A 45 0.05 -31.20 -10.47
N GLY A 46 -0.95 -30.51 -9.93
CA GLY A 46 -1.83 -29.61 -10.69
C GLY A 46 -1.14 -28.33 -11.17
N ASP A 47 -1.91 -27.49 -11.86
CA ASP A 47 -1.47 -26.19 -12.40
C ASP A 47 -1.16 -25.19 -11.27
N ILE A 48 -1.96 -25.27 -10.20
CA ILE A 48 -1.82 -24.46 -8.98
C ILE A 48 -1.43 -25.38 -7.83
N ILE A 49 -0.39 -24.97 -7.09
CA ILE A 49 0.10 -25.67 -5.91
C ILE A 49 -0.15 -24.79 -4.70
N LEU A 50 -1.10 -25.19 -3.87
CA LEU A 50 -1.43 -24.51 -2.62
C LEU A 50 -0.65 -25.16 -1.47
N TRP A 51 0.50 -24.60 -1.16
CA TRP A 51 1.41 -24.98 -0.11
C TRP A 51 0.97 -24.47 1.26
N ARG A 52 0.58 -25.38 2.15
CA ARG A 52 0.07 -25.10 3.50
C ARG A 52 0.91 -25.74 4.61
N SER A 53 2.22 -25.87 4.38
CA SER A 53 3.17 -26.32 5.41
C SER A 53 4.15 -25.21 5.76
N SER A 54 4.31 -24.94 7.05
CA SER A 54 5.25 -23.93 7.57
C SER A 54 6.68 -24.42 7.68
N SER A 55 6.92 -25.73 7.56
CA SER A 55 8.26 -26.33 7.64
C SER A 55 8.76 -26.72 6.25
N LEU A 56 9.94 -26.22 5.89
CA LEU A 56 10.85 -26.93 5.00
C LEU A 56 11.62 -27.91 5.88
N ASP A 57 11.45 -29.20 5.64
CA ASP A 57 12.30 -30.20 6.29
C ASP A 57 13.67 -30.15 5.61
N PRO A 58 14.78 -30.17 6.38
CA PRO A 58 16.13 -30.14 5.84
C PRO A 58 16.49 -31.33 4.94
N LYS A 59 15.64 -32.35 4.80
CA LYS A 59 15.84 -33.42 3.80
C LYS A 59 15.99 -32.83 2.39
N ALA A 60 17.14 -33.10 1.77
CA ALA A 60 17.59 -32.57 0.48
C ALA A 60 16.54 -32.65 -0.67
N GLY A 61 15.59 -33.59 -0.62
CA GLY A 61 14.52 -33.72 -1.62
C GLY A 61 13.56 -32.52 -1.72
N ARG A 62 13.30 -31.79 -0.62
CA ARG A 62 12.31 -30.69 -0.63
C ARG A 62 12.85 -29.39 -1.23
N THR A 63 14.13 -29.08 -0.99
CA THR A 63 14.80 -27.94 -1.64
C THR A 63 14.92 -28.15 -3.15
N THR A 64 15.16 -29.39 -3.58
CA THR A 64 15.14 -29.79 -5.00
C THR A 64 13.75 -29.67 -5.60
N LEU A 65 12.71 -30.14 -4.91
CA LEU A 65 11.31 -29.99 -5.34
C LEU A 65 10.92 -28.52 -5.52
N LEU A 66 11.29 -27.66 -4.58
CA LEU A 66 10.96 -26.24 -4.65
C LEU A 66 11.69 -25.54 -5.80
N SER A 67 12.96 -25.89 -6.03
CA SER A 67 13.73 -25.42 -7.20
C SER A 67 13.10 -25.88 -8.53
N ILE A 68 12.64 -27.13 -8.61
CA ILE A 68 11.95 -27.67 -9.79
C ILE A 68 10.60 -26.97 -10.00
N LEU A 69 9.83 -26.73 -8.94
CA LEU A 69 8.54 -26.06 -9.01
C LEU A 69 8.68 -24.61 -9.50
N ILE A 70 9.73 -23.91 -9.10
CA ILE A 70 10.04 -22.57 -9.62
C ILE A 70 10.37 -22.60 -11.11
N LYS A 71 11.13 -23.62 -11.57
CA LYS A 71 11.46 -23.79 -12.99
C LYS A 71 10.27 -24.28 -13.82
N SER A 72 9.24 -24.81 -13.18
CA SER A 72 8.01 -25.24 -13.84
C SER A 72 7.10 -24.04 -14.15
N LYS A 73 6.26 -24.14 -15.19
CA LYS A 73 5.20 -23.14 -15.46
C LYS A 73 4.07 -23.14 -14.40
N LYS A 74 4.14 -23.99 -13.37
CA LYS A 74 3.12 -24.13 -12.32
C LYS A 74 3.20 -22.97 -11.33
N LYS A 75 2.07 -22.59 -10.74
CA LYS A 75 1.99 -21.47 -9.77
C LYS A 75 1.96 -21.99 -8.34
N VAL A 76 2.85 -21.49 -7.48
CA VAL A 76 2.98 -21.93 -6.08
C VAL A 76 2.52 -20.84 -5.12
N ILE A 77 1.59 -21.17 -4.23
CA ILE A 77 1.06 -20.29 -3.17
C ILE A 77 1.26 -20.99 -1.83
N ASN A 78 2.15 -20.61 -0.93
CA ASN A 78 3.08 -19.49 -0.96
C ASN A 78 4.47 -19.91 -1.46
N ARG A 79 5.00 -19.18 -2.45
CA ARG A 79 6.40 -19.29 -2.89
C ARG A 79 7.40 -18.70 -1.88
N SER A 80 6.95 -17.78 -1.02
CA SER A 80 7.78 -16.99 -0.10
C SER A 80 8.81 -17.78 0.70
N ILE A 81 8.52 -19.03 1.08
CA ILE A 81 9.45 -19.85 1.86
C ILE A 81 10.71 -20.21 1.08
N ILE A 82 10.66 -20.12 -0.25
CA ILE A 82 11.78 -20.33 -1.15
C ILE A 82 12.55 -19.02 -1.35
N ASP A 83 11.83 -17.95 -1.67
CA ASP A 83 12.45 -16.64 -1.94
C ASP A 83 13.00 -16.00 -0.65
N TYR A 84 12.41 -16.34 0.50
CA TYR A 84 12.74 -15.86 1.84
C TYR A 84 12.71 -16.99 2.88
N PRO A 85 13.70 -17.91 2.91
CA PRO A 85 13.71 -19.02 3.87
C PRO A 85 13.68 -18.56 5.33
N GLY A 86 14.24 -17.37 5.60
CA GLY A 86 14.23 -16.74 6.92
C GLY A 86 12.85 -16.28 7.41
N VAL A 87 11.82 -16.23 6.54
CA VAL A 87 10.50 -15.64 6.85
C VAL A 87 9.79 -16.31 8.03
N ILE A 88 10.17 -17.53 8.40
CA ILE A 88 9.61 -18.26 9.53
C ILE A 88 10.18 -17.82 10.90
N PHE A 89 11.32 -17.10 10.91
CA PHE A 89 11.96 -16.61 12.12
C PHE A 89 11.50 -15.19 12.47
N LYS A 90 11.01 -14.99 13.69
CA LYS A 90 10.48 -13.69 14.15
C LYS A 90 11.51 -12.56 14.05
N GLN A 91 12.77 -12.84 14.39
CA GLN A 91 13.84 -11.84 14.27
C GLN A 91 14.05 -11.37 12.82
N PHE A 92 13.98 -12.30 11.86
CA PHE A 92 14.18 -11.99 10.45
C PHE A 92 12.99 -11.18 9.92
N GLN A 93 11.76 -11.56 10.29
CA GLN A 93 10.57 -10.79 9.94
C GLN A 93 10.69 -9.33 10.39
N GLN A 94 11.04 -9.10 11.66
CA GLN A 94 11.15 -7.77 12.25
C GLN A 94 12.27 -6.95 11.58
N ALA A 95 13.46 -7.52 11.42
CA ALA A 95 14.60 -6.83 10.80
C ALA A 95 14.36 -6.52 9.32
N TYR A 96 13.80 -7.46 8.56
CA TYR A 96 13.57 -7.30 7.13
C TYR A 96 12.48 -6.25 6.86
N ILE A 97 11.35 -6.28 7.60
CA ILE A 97 10.31 -5.25 7.48
C ILE A 97 10.86 -3.86 7.85
N LYS A 98 11.65 -3.74 8.92
CA LYS A 98 12.25 -2.46 9.32
C LYS A 98 13.14 -1.87 8.23
N LYS A 99 13.92 -2.74 7.55
CA LYS A 99 14.79 -2.33 6.43
C LYS A 99 13.97 -1.96 5.19
N SER A 100 12.95 -2.74 4.86
CA SER A 100 12.18 -2.61 3.62
C SER A 100 11.08 -1.53 3.67
N ILE A 101 10.46 -1.28 4.83
CA ILE A 101 9.31 -0.38 4.95
C ILE A 101 9.48 0.58 6.13
N LYS A 102 10.08 1.75 5.86
CA LYS A 102 10.34 2.78 6.88
C LYS A 102 9.10 3.30 7.62
N LYS A 103 7.91 3.16 7.03
CA LYS A 103 6.64 3.69 7.58
C LYS A 103 5.90 2.72 8.50
N ILE A 104 6.36 1.48 8.63
CA ILE A 104 5.75 0.49 9.53
C ILE A 104 6.60 0.40 10.78
N ASN A 105 5.98 0.59 11.94
CA ASN A 105 6.65 0.40 13.21
C ASN A 105 6.85 -1.10 13.45
N THR A 106 8.10 -1.51 13.59
CA THR A 106 8.50 -2.87 14.01
C THR A 106 8.86 -2.86 15.48
N ILE A 107 8.76 -4.00 16.14
CA ILE A 107 9.17 -4.13 17.54
C ILE A 107 10.68 -4.40 17.59
N PRO A 108 11.50 -3.57 18.26
CA PRO A 108 12.90 -3.88 18.47
C PRO A 108 13.05 -5.28 19.06
N THR A 109 13.80 -6.12 18.36
CA THR A 109 13.92 -7.55 18.64
C THR A 109 15.37 -7.90 18.83
N PHE A 110 15.67 -8.55 19.95
CA PHE A 110 17.02 -8.88 20.36
C PHE A 110 17.18 -10.38 20.58
N THR A 111 18.39 -10.87 20.41
CA THR A 111 18.81 -12.24 20.72
C THR A 111 20.11 -12.20 21.47
N PHE A 112 20.33 -13.18 22.34
CA PHE A 112 21.52 -13.24 23.19
C PHE A 112 22.11 -14.64 23.16
N SER A 113 23.44 -14.72 23.27
CA SER A 113 24.18 -15.97 23.40
C SER A 113 24.24 -16.47 24.84
N SER A 114 24.16 -15.54 25.80
CA SER A 114 24.25 -15.84 27.23
C SER A 114 23.33 -14.99 28.11
N ALA A 115 23.06 -15.46 29.33
CA ALA A 115 22.39 -14.68 30.38
C ALA A 115 23.16 -13.41 30.74
N LYS A 116 24.50 -13.48 30.73
CA LYS A 116 25.38 -12.34 30.97
C LYS A 116 25.17 -11.22 29.94
N ASP A 117 25.08 -11.58 28.66
CA ASP A 117 24.86 -10.61 27.58
C ASP A 117 23.48 -9.95 27.69
N LEU A 118 22.45 -10.74 28.00
CA LEU A 118 21.09 -10.25 28.23
C LEU A 118 21.06 -9.26 29.40
N LYS A 119 21.61 -9.62 30.56
CA LYS A 119 21.68 -8.76 31.76
C LYS A 119 22.46 -7.47 31.47
N GLN A 120 23.57 -7.53 30.72
CA GLN A 120 24.33 -6.34 30.32
C GLN A 120 23.54 -5.43 29.35
N TYR A 121 22.73 -6.00 28.46
CA TYR A 121 21.94 -5.20 27.52
C TYR A 121 20.77 -4.49 28.22
N ILE A 122 20.17 -5.14 29.22
CA ILE A 122 19.17 -4.56 30.11
C ILE A 122 19.78 -3.39 30.90
N SER A 123 20.97 -3.56 31.50
CA SER A 123 21.61 -2.49 32.28
C SER A 123 21.97 -1.26 31.45
N LYS A 124 22.21 -1.43 30.13
CA LYS A 124 22.38 -0.34 29.17
C LYS A 124 21.06 0.36 28.77
N GLY A 125 19.92 -0.06 29.30
CA GLY A 125 18.61 0.56 29.07
C GLY A 125 17.99 0.34 27.68
N LYS A 126 18.58 -0.56 26.87
CA LYS A 126 18.12 -0.83 25.49
C LYS A 126 16.93 -1.80 25.44
N LEU A 127 16.90 -2.77 26.35
CA LEU A 127 15.75 -3.63 26.65
C LEU A 127 15.24 -3.22 28.04
N LYS A 128 13.96 -2.86 28.16
CA LYS A 128 13.37 -2.31 29.38
C LYS A 128 12.38 -3.29 29.99
N MET A 129 12.35 -3.37 31.32
CA MET A 129 11.34 -4.14 32.04
C MET A 129 9.98 -3.40 32.01
N PRO A 130 8.85 -4.13 31.92
CA PRO A 130 8.78 -5.54 31.58
C PRO A 130 9.07 -5.77 30.08
N PHE A 131 9.58 -6.94 29.72
CA PHE A 131 9.77 -7.36 28.33
C PHE A 131 9.23 -8.77 28.07
N ILE A 132 9.04 -9.09 26.79
CA ILE A 132 8.58 -10.39 26.32
C ILE A 132 9.78 -11.24 25.89
N MET A 133 9.85 -12.46 26.42
CA MET A 133 10.64 -13.56 25.88
C MET A 133 9.71 -14.46 25.05
N LYS A 134 10.10 -14.83 23.82
CA LYS A 134 9.31 -15.77 23.00
C LYS A 134 10.16 -16.57 22.01
N PRO A 135 9.72 -17.79 21.61
CA PRO A 135 10.48 -18.59 20.66
C PRO A 135 10.65 -17.89 19.32
N ASN A 136 11.89 -17.83 18.84
CA ASN A 136 12.20 -17.26 17.54
C ASN A 136 11.49 -18.05 16.41
N LEU A 137 11.36 -19.36 16.62
CA LEU A 137 10.58 -20.28 15.81
C LEU A 137 9.49 -20.93 16.69
N GLY A 138 8.24 -20.82 16.28
CA GLY A 138 7.11 -21.34 17.06
C GLY A 138 5.80 -20.63 16.71
N ALA A 139 4.67 -21.21 17.10
CA ALA A 139 3.34 -20.70 16.79
C ALA A 139 2.40 -20.84 18.01
N LYS A 140 1.20 -20.25 17.91
CA LYS A 140 0.08 -20.35 18.88
C LYS A 140 0.35 -19.76 20.28
N GLY A 141 1.43 -19.00 20.46
CA GLY A 141 1.78 -18.37 21.73
C GLY A 141 2.39 -19.31 22.77
N VAL A 142 2.78 -20.52 22.36
CA VAL A 142 3.52 -21.44 23.22
C VAL A 142 4.92 -20.87 23.49
N GLY A 143 5.32 -20.83 24.77
CA GLY A 143 6.62 -20.31 25.22
C GLY A 143 6.74 -18.79 25.28
N VAL A 144 5.63 -18.04 25.18
CA VAL A 144 5.66 -16.57 25.32
C VAL A 144 5.56 -16.23 26.81
N GLU A 145 6.58 -15.57 27.34
CA GLU A 145 6.70 -15.23 28.75
C GLU A 145 6.92 -13.72 28.93
N LEU A 146 6.30 -13.15 29.97
CA LEU A 146 6.51 -11.77 30.39
C LEU A 146 7.53 -11.76 31.52
N ILE A 147 8.72 -11.22 31.24
CA ILE A 147 9.76 -11.00 32.23
C ILE A 147 9.50 -9.63 32.86
N SER A 148 9.11 -9.62 34.12
CA SER A 148 8.67 -8.41 34.84
C SER A 148 9.79 -7.83 35.71
N GLU A 149 10.65 -8.69 36.24
CA GLU A 149 11.76 -8.33 37.11
C GLU A 149 13.04 -9.11 36.79
N MET A 150 14.18 -8.69 37.32
CA MET A 150 15.48 -9.32 37.03
C MET A 150 15.58 -10.76 37.57
N SER A 151 14.90 -11.05 38.68
CA SER A 151 14.81 -12.37 39.32
C SER A 151 14.10 -13.41 38.44
N ASP A 152 13.20 -12.99 37.55
CA ASP A 152 12.54 -13.89 36.59
C ASP A 152 13.57 -14.56 35.66
N LEU A 153 14.70 -13.89 35.39
CA LEU A 153 15.75 -14.42 34.52
C LEU A 153 16.58 -15.53 35.15
N ASP A 154 16.56 -15.68 36.48
CA ASP A 154 17.35 -16.72 37.14
C ASP A 154 16.76 -18.12 36.92
N LYS A 155 15.50 -18.19 36.43
CA LYS A 155 14.82 -19.43 36.03
C LYS A 155 14.97 -19.75 34.54
N VAL A 156 15.51 -18.84 33.75
CA VAL A 156 15.65 -19.00 32.30
C VAL A 156 16.98 -19.67 31.99
N SER A 157 16.94 -20.84 31.33
CA SER A 157 18.15 -21.56 30.97
C SER A 157 18.95 -20.84 29.88
N GLU A 158 20.26 -21.07 29.82
CA GLU A 158 21.11 -20.57 28.73
C GLU A 158 20.66 -21.07 27.35
N GLU A 159 20.07 -22.26 27.29
CA GLU A 159 19.49 -22.80 26.06
C GLU A 159 18.24 -22.04 25.63
N ASP A 160 17.37 -21.69 26.56
CA ASP A 160 16.18 -20.88 26.29
C ASP A 160 16.59 -19.48 25.81
N ILE A 161 17.61 -18.87 26.42
CA ILE A 161 18.11 -17.57 25.98
C ILE A 161 18.55 -17.59 24.52
N ARG A 162 19.25 -18.66 24.09
CA ARG A 162 19.71 -18.81 22.70
C ARG A 162 18.60 -19.08 21.70
N LYS A 163 17.49 -19.71 22.12
CA LYS A 163 16.37 -20.09 21.23
C LYS A 163 15.29 -19.02 21.12
N ASN A 164 15.23 -18.09 22.08
CA ASN A 164 14.20 -17.07 22.17
C ASN A 164 14.66 -15.72 21.62
N VAL A 165 13.66 -14.89 21.29
CA VAL A 165 13.83 -13.46 21.02
C VAL A 165 13.25 -12.65 22.17
N PHE A 166 13.82 -11.47 22.38
CA PHE A 166 13.47 -10.56 23.45
C PHE A 166 12.97 -9.24 22.86
N GLN A 167 11.81 -8.78 23.33
CA GLN A 167 11.13 -7.59 22.81
C GLN A 167 10.54 -6.76 23.94
N ASN A 168 10.67 -5.42 23.90
CA ASN A 168 10.01 -4.55 24.87
C ASN A 168 8.50 -4.81 24.89
N PHE A 169 7.92 -4.87 26.08
CA PHE A 169 6.48 -5.08 26.23
C PHE A 169 5.70 -3.89 25.66
N ILE A 170 4.69 -4.20 24.85
CA ILE A 170 3.74 -3.20 24.34
C ILE A 170 2.45 -3.33 25.14
N LYS A 171 2.13 -2.29 25.91
CA LYS A 171 0.88 -2.24 26.67
C LYS A 171 -0.30 -2.24 25.69
N ASN A 172 -1.17 -3.24 25.80
CA ASN A 172 -2.22 -3.50 24.82
C ASN A 172 -3.50 -4.01 25.49
N ASN A 173 -4.61 -4.03 24.73
CA ASN A 173 -5.89 -4.60 25.15
C ASN A 173 -6.39 -5.66 24.16
N GLY A 174 -5.45 -6.40 23.57
CA GLY A 174 -5.69 -7.24 22.41
C GLY A 174 -4.73 -6.94 21.27
N ASP A 175 -4.72 -7.84 20.29
CA ASP A 175 -4.01 -7.66 19.04
C ASP A 175 -4.95 -7.89 17.84
N TYR A 176 -4.51 -7.49 16.66
CA TYR A 176 -5.31 -7.53 15.44
C TYR A 176 -4.69 -8.51 14.45
N ARG A 177 -5.50 -9.41 13.92
CA ARG A 177 -5.11 -10.28 12.80
C ARG A 177 -5.82 -9.87 11.53
N VAL A 178 -5.04 -9.61 10.49
CA VAL A 178 -5.51 -9.38 9.13
C VAL A 178 -5.14 -10.58 8.27
N LEU A 179 -6.10 -11.18 7.59
CA LEU A 179 -5.79 -12.17 6.54
C LEU A 179 -5.65 -11.47 5.20
N VAL A 180 -4.62 -11.85 4.45
CA VAL A 180 -4.31 -11.30 3.12
C VAL A 180 -4.26 -12.45 2.11
N ILE A 181 -4.99 -12.32 1.00
CA ILE A 181 -4.99 -13.26 -0.14
C ILE A 181 -4.69 -12.49 -1.43
N GLY A 182 -3.71 -12.94 -2.21
CA GLY A 182 -3.31 -12.31 -3.47
C GLY A 182 -2.94 -10.83 -3.31
N GLY A 183 -2.27 -10.48 -2.21
CA GLY A 183 -1.93 -9.10 -1.86
C GLY A 183 -3.09 -8.23 -1.38
N ARG A 184 -4.30 -8.81 -1.20
CA ARG A 184 -5.52 -8.11 -0.79
C ARG A 184 -5.95 -8.52 0.63
N PRO A 185 -6.19 -7.58 1.55
CA PRO A 185 -6.80 -7.89 2.84
C PRO A 185 -8.24 -8.36 2.66
N ILE A 186 -8.60 -9.50 3.24
CA ILE A 186 -9.96 -10.05 3.15
C ILE A 186 -10.83 -9.71 4.38
N GLY A 187 -10.21 -9.19 5.45
CA GLY A 187 -10.86 -8.74 6.68
C GLY A 187 -9.87 -8.61 7.83
N ALA A 188 -10.31 -8.03 8.94
CA ALA A 188 -9.55 -7.94 10.18
C ALA A 188 -10.39 -8.42 11.37
N MET A 189 -9.76 -9.14 12.29
CA MET A 189 -10.33 -9.45 13.61
C MET A 189 -9.44 -8.88 14.71
N LYS A 190 -10.05 -8.48 15.82
CA LYS A 190 -9.35 -8.23 17.09
C LYS A 190 -9.44 -9.49 17.94
N ARG A 191 -8.31 -9.92 18.51
CA ARG A 191 -8.25 -10.99 19.49
C ARG A 191 -8.03 -10.37 20.87
N ILE A 192 -8.83 -10.76 21.84
CA ILE A 192 -8.81 -10.24 23.21
C ILE A 192 -8.47 -11.41 24.12
N GLY A 193 -7.29 -11.37 24.75
CA GLY A 193 -6.88 -12.36 25.74
C GLY A 193 -7.85 -12.45 26.91
N LYS A 194 -7.73 -13.52 27.70
CA LYS A 194 -8.48 -13.64 28.96
C LYS A 194 -8.09 -12.51 29.92
N GLU A 195 -8.97 -12.19 30.88
CA GLU A 195 -8.63 -11.24 31.96
C GLU A 195 -7.27 -11.62 32.58
N ASN A 196 -6.41 -10.61 32.79
CA ASN A 196 -5.03 -10.73 33.27
C ASN A 196 -4.04 -11.49 32.37
N SER A 197 -4.39 -11.83 31.11
CA SER A 197 -3.46 -12.43 30.16
C SER A 197 -2.78 -11.37 29.26
N PHE A 198 -1.46 -11.46 29.13
CA PHE A 198 -0.68 -10.67 28.16
C PHE A 198 -0.63 -11.32 26.76
N VAL A 199 -1.19 -12.54 26.59
CA VAL A 199 -1.22 -13.28 25.32
C VAL A 199 -2.65 -13.32 24.76
N ASN A 200 -2.82 -12.85 23.53
CA ASN A 200 -4.14 -12.66 22.91
C ASN A 200 -4.52 -13.77 21.90
N ASN A 201 -3.85 -14.92 21.90
CA ASN A 201 -4.12 -15.96 20.89
C ASN A 201 -5.47 -16.67 21.14
N VAL A 202 -6.29 -16.80 20.09
CA VAL A 202 -7.58 -17.54 20.14
C VAL A 202 -7.37 -19.00 20.58
N SER A 203 -6.25 -19.62 20.21
CA SER A 203 -5.88 -20.96 20.66
C SER A 203 -5.64 -21.07 22.18
N MET A 204 -5.51 -19.95 22.88
CA MET A 204 -5.36 -19.86 24.35
C MET A 204 -6.65 -19.36 25.04
N GLY A 205 -7.77 -19.34 24.31
CA GLY A 205 -9.08 -18.93 24.84
C GLY A 205 -9.40 -17.44 24.70
N ALA A 206 -8.68 -16.70 23.85
CA ALA A 206 -9.02 -15.31 23.52
C ALA A 206 -10.32 -15.22 22.71
N ALA A 207 -11.15 -14.22 23.00
CA ALA A 207 -12.33 -13.89 22.20
C ALA A 207 -11.89 -13.21 20.87
N ALA A 208 -12.53 -13.57 19.76
CA ALA A 208 -12.29 -12.97 18.46
C ALA A 208 -13.50 -12.13 18.03
N ILE A 209 -13.31 -10.83 17.81
CA ILE A 209 -14.36 -9.90 17.39
C ILE A 209 -13.98 -9.22 16.07
N LYS A 210 -14.98 -8.84 15.28
CA LYS A 210 -14.78 -8.06 14.06
C LYS A 210 -14.28 -6.65 14.39
N VAL A 211 -13.34 -6.14 13.60
CA VAL A 211 -12.96 -4.72 13.66
C VAL A 211 -14.06 -3.88 13.00
N THR A 212 -14.68 -2.97 13.75
CA THR A 212 -15.79 -2.11 13.26
C THR A 212 -15.36 -0.68 12.96
N ASP A 213 -14.27 -0.19 13.56
CA ASP A 213 -13.69 1.11 13.24
C ASP A 213 -13.03 1.07 11.85
N LYS A 214 -13.71 1.68 10.86
CA LYS A 214 -13.24 1.78 9.47
C LYS A 214 -11.87 2.45 9.32
N LYS A 215 -11.54 3.44 10.16
CA LYS A 215 -10.24 4.14 10.08
C LYS A 215 -9.12 3.24 10.56
N LEU A 216 -9.36 2.52 11.67
CA LEU A 216 -8.42 1.53 12.17
C LEU A 216 -8.26 0.37 11.17
N GLU A 217 -9.36 -0.19 10.66
CA GLU A 217 -9.36 -1.26 9.67
C GLU A 217 -8.53 -0.87 8.43
N SER A 218 -8.74 0.34 7.90
CA SER A 218 -7.96 0.83 6.76
C SER A 218 -6.46 0.89 7.06
N LYS A 219 -6.03 1.27 8.28
CA LYS A 219 -4.61 1.28 8.67
C LYS A 219 -4.06 -0.14 8.80
N LEU A 220 -4.82 -1.05 9.41
CA LEU A 220 -4.46 -2.47 9.54
C LEU A 220 -4.29 -3.11 8.16
N PHE A 221 -5.20 -2.85 7.23
CA PHE A 221 -5.15 -3.32 5.84
C PHE A 221 -3.92 -2.81 5.10
N GLN A 222 -3.56 -1.53 5.27
CA GLN A 222 -2.35 -0.98 4.66
C GLN A 222 -1.09 -1.67 5.18
N ILE A 223 -0.94 -1.81 6.51
CA ILE A 223 0.20 -2.50 7.12
C ILE A 223 0.27 -3.95 6.62
N ALA A 224 -0.84 -4.69 6.71
CA ALA A 224 -0.88 -6.11 6.37
C ALA A 224 -0.57 -6.36 4.88
N SER A 225 -1.12 -5.54 3.98
CA SER A 225 -0.87 -5.69 2.54
C SER A 225 0.60 -5.42 2.20
N GLN A 226 1.22 -4.43 2.86
CA GLN A 226 2.62 -4.09 2.65
C GLN A 226 3.54 -5.20 3.19
N VAL A 227 3.30 -5.68 4.42
CA VAL A 227 4.06 -6.80 5.00
C VAL A 227 3.95 -8.06 4.12
N ALA A 228 2.74 -8.42 3.67
CA ALA A 228 2.54 -9.56 2.80
C ALA A 228 3.30 -9.44 1.47
N ALA A 229 3.26 -8.26 0.85
CA ALA A 229 3.94 -7.98 -0.40
C ALA A 229 5.47 -8.00 -0.27
N THR A 230 6.04 -7.57 0.86
CA THR A 230 7.49 -7.61 1.09
C THR A 230 8.07 -9.03 1.00
N PHE A 231 7.29 -10.04 1.36
CA PHE A 231 7.71 -11.44 1.32
C PHE A 231 7.05 -12.24 0.19
N ASN A 232 6.41 -11.59 -0.79
CA ASN A 232 5.67 -12.27 -1.88
C ASN A 232 4.67 -13.34 -1.38
N LEU A 233 3.94 -13.03 -0.32
CA LEU A 233 2.95 -13.95 0.26
C LEU A 233 1.60 -13.86 -0.46
N GLY A 234 1.21 -14.94 -1.13
CA GLY A 234 -0.10 -15.08 -1.76
C GLY A 234 -1.23 -15.37 -0.77
N PHE A 235 -0.94 -15.94 0.41
CA PHE A 235 -1.90 -16.11 1.50
C PHE A 235 -1.22 -16.10 2.87
N CYS A 236 -1.47 -15.09 3.70
CA CYS A 236 -0.88 -15.01 5.03
C CYS A 236 -1.81 -14.35 6.07
N GLY A 237 -1.43 -14.46 7.33
CA GLY A 237 -2.02 -13.71 8.44
C GLY A 237 -0.98 -12.77 9.04
N VAL A 238 -1.31 -11.48 9.12
CA VAL A 238 -0.45 -10.46 9.71
C VAL A 238 -1.03 -10.05 11.06
N ASP A 239 -0.24 -10.22 12.10
CA ASP A 239 -0.59 -9.82 13.46
C ASP A 239 -0.01 -8.44 13.75
N ILE A 240 -0.84 -7.55 14.28
CA ILE A 240 -0.54 -6.14 14.53
C ILE A 240 -1.01 -5.84 15.96
N ILE A 241 -0.15 -5.20 16.76
CA ILE A 241 -0.48 -4.78 18.12
C ILE A 241 -0.59 -3.27 18.18
N LYS A 242 -1.55 -2.76 18.97
CA LYS A 242 -1.71 -1.33 19.22
C LYS A 242 -1.21 -1.03 20.62
N ASP A 243 -0.25 -0.11 20.73
CA ASP A 243 0.12 0.47 22.01
C ASP A 243 -1.03 1.36 22.50
N ILE A 244 -1.58 1.09 23.69
CA ILE A 244 -2.67 1.89 24.25
C ILE A 244 -2.19 3.26 24.74
N ASN A 245 -0.90 3.42 25.04
CA ASN A 245 -0.34 4.68 25.52
C ASN A 245 -0.14 5.67 24.37
N SER A 246 0.58 5.26 23.32
CA SER A 246 0.84 6.13 22.16
C SER A 246 -0.26 6.08 21.09
N GLY A 247 -1.05 5.02 21.06
CA GLY A 247 -2.01 4.75 19.98
C GLY A 247 -1.38 4.22 18.69
N GLU A 248 -0.06 4.02 18.66
CA GLU A 248 0.68 3.54 17.49
C GLU A 248 0.45 2.04 17.23
N LEU A 249 0.58 1.65 15.96
CA LEU A 249 0.43 0.27 15.50
C LEU A 249 1.79 -0.32 15.19
N PHE A 250 2.09 -1.48 15.76
CA PHE A 250 3.32 -2.23 15.55
C PHE A 250 3.05 -3.56 14.87
N PHE A 251 3.86 -3.89 13.86
CA PHE A 251 3.88 -5.23 13.29
C PHE A 251 4.40 -6.23 14.33
N LEU A 252 3.58 -7.22 14.68
CA LEU A 252 3.87 -8.19 15.73
C LEU A 252 4.48 -9.48 15.17
N GLU A 253 3.79 -10.11 14.22
CA GLU A 253 4.19 -11.41 13.66
C GLU A 253 3.55 -11.66 12.29
N LEU A 254 4.26 -12.39 11.43
CA LEU A 254 3.75 -12.87 10.15
C LEU A 254 3.54 -14.39 10.18
N ASN A 255 2.31 -14.81 9.90
CA ASN A 255 1.92 -16.20 9.79
C ASN A 255 1.83 -16.57 8.30
N THR A 256 2.82 -17.30 7.77
CA THR A 256 2.84 -17.77 6.37
C THR A 256 1.83 -18.89 6.08
N VAL A 257 1.45 -19.63 7.13
CA VAL A 257 0.41 -20.66 7.09
C VAL A 257 -0.60 -20.35 8.19
N PRO A 258 -1.44 -19.30 8.04
CA PRO A 258 -2.35 -18.87 9.10
C PRO A 258 -3.43 -19.92 9.34
N GLN A 259 -3.94 -19.97 10.58
CA GLN A 259 -5.22 -20.59 10.89
C GLN A 259 -6.31 -19.52 10.85
N TRP A 260 -7.52 -19.87 10.38
CA TRP A 260 -8.57 -18.89 10.13
C TRP A 260 -9.96 -19.26 10.66
N GLU A 261 -10.10 -20.29 11.49
CA GLU A 261 -11.40 -20.65 12.06
C GLU A 261 -12.01 -19.49 12.88
N GLY A 262 -11.27 -18.95 13.85
CA GLY A 262 -11.73 -17.80 14.65
C GLY A 262 -11.94 -16.53 13.82
N PHE A 263 -11.13 -16.35 12.76
CA PHE A 263 -11.29 -15.25 11.82
C PHE A 263 -12.59 -15.37 11.04
N GLN A 264 -12.88 -16.54 10.48
CA GLN A 264 -14.10 -16.78 9.71
C GLN A 264 -15.35 -16.64 10.58
N LYS A 265 -15.32 -17.18 11.81
CA LYS A 265 -16.43 -17.04 12.77
C LYS A 265 -16.70 -15.57 13.13
N SER A 266 -15.66 -14.78 13.35
CA SER A 266 -15.81 -13.37 13.76
C SER A 266 -16.15 -12.42 12.61
N THR A 267 -15.62 -12.67 11.41
CA THR A 267 -15.79 -11.76 10.25
C THR A 267 -16.95 -12.15 9.34
N GLY A 268 -17.37 -13.42 9.36
CA GLY A 268 -18.32 -13.99 8.40
C GLY A 268 -17.70 -14.34 7.04
N THR A 269 -16.40 -14.07 6.84
CA THR A 269 -15.73 -14.29 5.55
C THR A 269 -15.45 -15.78 5.34
N ASN A 270 -15.94 -16.35 4.23
CA ASN A 270 -15.61 -17.72 3.81
C ASN A 270 -14.19 -17.75 3.20
N VAL A 271 -13.19 -18.00 4.03
CA VAL A 271 -11.77 -17.92 3.65
C VAL A 271 -11.40 -19.00 2.63
N ALA A 272 -12.00 -20.20 2.75
CA ALA A 272 -11.75 -21.29 1.80
C ALA A 272 -12.19 -20.93 0.38
N ARG A 273 -13.38 -20.32 0.26
CA ARG A 273 -13.90 -19.84 -1.02
C ARG A 273 -13.03 -18.73 -1.61
N GLU A 274 -12.66 -17.73 -0.82
CA GLU A 274 -11.77 -16.64 -1.26
C GLU A 274 -10.43 -17.17 -1.78
N LEU A 275 -9.87 -18.18 -1.12
CA LEU A 275 -8.60 -18.79 -1.54
C LEU A 275 -8.73 -19.56 -2.86
N LEU A 276 -9.83 -20.29 -3.06
CA LEU A 276 -10.11 -21.01 -4.31
C LEU A 276 -10.39 -20.07 -5.48
N LEU A 277 -11.14 -18.99 -5.26
CA LEU A 277 -11.37 -17.94 -6.27
C LEU A 277 -10.06 -17.25 -6.68
N TYR A 278 -9.16 -17.04 -5.72
CA TYR A 278 -7.83 -16.52 -6.01
C TYR A 278 -6.98 -17.51 -6.83
N CYS A 279 -7.04 -18.81 -6.55
CA CYS A 279 -6.40 -19.82 -7.38
C CYS A 279 -6.93 -19.79 -8.82
N GLU A 280 -8.24 -19.64 -9.00
CA GLU A 280 -8.89 -19.50 -10.31
C GLU A 280 -8.46 -18.22 -11.04
N GLU A 281 -8.37 -17.10 -10.33
CA GLU A 281 -7.92 -15.82 -10.87
C GLU A 281 -6.48 -15.88 -11.39
N ILE A 282 -5.60 -16.58 -10.68
CA ILE A 282 -4.22 -16.83 -11.12
C ILE A 282 -4.16 -17.82 -12.27
N PHE A 283 -4.97 -18.88 -12.25
CA PHE A 283 -4.98 -19.86 -13.33
C PHE A 283 -5.45 -19.23 -14.65
N ASN A 284 -6.50 -18.42 -14.59
CA ASN A 284 -7.10 -17.79 -15.77
C ASN A 284 -6.31 -16.58 -16.29
N SER A 285 -5.23 -16.18 -15.62
CA SER A 285 -4.40 -15.05 -16.09
C SER A 285 -3.44 -15.43 -17.21
N SER A 286 -3.17 -16.73 -17.39
CA SER A 286 -2.35 -17.23 -18.49
C SER A 286 -2.92 -16.80 -19.84
N ASN A 287 -2.06 -16.26 -20.71
CA ASN A 287 -2.36 -15.83 -22.09
C ASN A 287 -3.36 -14.65 -22.23
N LYS A 288 -3.60 -13.88 -21.16
CA LYS A 288 -4.38 -12.63 -21.24
C LYS A 288 -3.46 -11.41 -21.27
N LYS A 289 -3.90 -10.34 -21.94
CA LYS A 289 -3.20 -9.05 -21.93
C LYS A 289 -3.15 -8.49 -20.51
N THR A 290 -2.01 -7.94 -20.11
CA THR A 290 -1.78 -7.33 -18.79
C THR A 290 -2.83 -6.27 -18.46
N SER A 291 -3.19 -5.41 -19.42
CA SER A 291 -4.24 -4.37 -19.24
C SER A 291 -5.59 -4.94 -18.84
N PHE A 292 -6.01 -6.03 -19.47
CA PHE A 292 -7.24 -6.74 -19.11
C PHE A 292 -7.15 -7.32 -17.69
N LEU A 293 -6.02 -7.93 -17.34
CA LEU A 293 -5.80 -8.52 -16.02
C LEU A 293 -5.85 -7.47 -14.91
N VAL A 294 -5.15 -6.36 -15.07
CA VAL A 294 -5.12 -5.23 -14.13
C VAL A 294 -6.52 -4.66 -13.93
N LYS A 295 -7.22 -4.36 -15.02
CA LYS A 295 -8.59 -3.82 -14.95
C LYS A 295 -9.54 -4.79 -14.24
N LYS A 296 -9.51 -6.07 -14.60
CA LYS A 296 -10.35 -7.11 -13.99
C LYS A 296 -10.06 -7.27 -12.49
N CYS A 297 -8.79 -7.22 -12.08
CA CYS A 297 -8.38 -7.28 -10.68
C CYS A 297 -8.99 -6.14 -9.86
N TYR A 298 -8.88 -4.89 -10.32
CA TYR A 298 -9.44 -3.75 -9.60
C TYR A 298 -10.96 -3.67 -9.64
N ASP A 299 -11.59 -4.01 -10.78
CA ASP A 299 -13.05 -4.05 -10.89
C ASP A 299 -13.64 -5.14 -9.94
N ASN A 300 -13.05 -6.34 -9.90
CA ASN A 300 -13.51 -7.44 -9.04
C ASN A 300 -13.27 -7.18 -7.53
N HIS A 301 -12.19 -6.45 -7.21
CA HIS A 301 -11.74 -6.26 -5.83
C HIS A 301 -11.89 -4.82 -5.36
N TYR A 302 -12.77 -4.04 -6.00
CA TYR A 302 -13.05 -2.64 -5.66
C TYR A 302 -13.34 -2.44 -4.18
N GLU A 303 -14.12 -3.35 -3.59
CA GLU A 303 -14.49 -3.31 -2.18
C GLU A 303 -13.27 -3.37 -1.23
N LYS A 304 -12.15 -3.92 -1.69
CA LYS A 304 -10.90 -4.06 -0.94
C LYS A 304 -9.98 -2.86 -1.04
N LEU A 305 -10.35 -1.80 -1.78
CA LEU A 305 -9.55 -0.58 -1.92
C LEU A 305 -9.55 0.33 -0.68
N ALA A 306 -10.34 0.01 0.36
CA ALA A 306 -10.40 0.78 1.61
C ALA A 306 -10.55 2.30 1.35
N ASN A 307 -9.64 3.12 1.88
CA ASN A 307 -9.65 4.58 1.70
C ASN A 307 -9.27 5.05 0.28
N LYS A 308 -8.89 4.16 -0.64
CA LYS A 308 -8.55 4.48 -2.03
C LYS A 308 -9.76 4.49 -2.97
N LYS A 309 -10.91 3.97 -2.53
CA LYS A 309 -12.13 3.86 -3.36
C LYS A 309 -12.54 5.16 -4.05
N PHE A 310 -12.54 6.27 -3.31
CA PHE A 310 -12.95 7.58 -3.84
C PHE A 310 -12.00 8.05 -4.95
N HIS A 311 -10.70 7.95 -4.70
CA HIS A 311 -9.66 8.37 -5.64
C HIS A 311 -9.65 7.51 -6.90
N PHE A 312 -9.72 6.18 -6.76
CA PHE A 312 -9.87 5.25 -7.87
C PHE A 312 -11.11 5.58 -8.72
N SER A 313 -12.28 5.71 -8.08
CA SER A 313 -13.55 5.94 -8.80
C SER A 313 -13.57 7.30 -9.48
N THR A 314 -13.00 8.32 -8.84
CA THR A 314 -12.92 9.68 -9.39
C THR A 314 -12.11 9.70 -10.68
N ARG A 315 -10.91 9.13 -10.65
CA ARG A 315 -10.04 9.11 -11.84
C ARG A 315 -10.64 8.31 -12.98
N MET A 316 -11.11 7.11 -12.66
CA MET A 316 -11.72 6.25 -13.66
C MET A 316 -12.99 6.87 -14.25
N PHE A 317 -13.86 7.49 -13.43
CA PHE A 317 -15.04 8.19 -13.93
C PHE A 317 -14.66 9.41 -14.79
N LEU A 318 -13.80 10.30 -14.30
CA LEU A 318 -13.46 11.52 -15.02
C LEU A 318 -12.75 11.20 -16.35
N TRP A 319 -12.00 10.11 -16.41
CA TRP A 319 -11.31 9.64 -17.61
C TRP A 319 -12.23 8.93 -18.61
N THR A 320 -12.97 7.90 -18.17
CA THR A 320 -13.74 7.00 -19.06
C THR A 320 -15.19 7.41 -19.26
N LYS A 321 -15.74 8.23 -18.35
CA LYS A 321 -17.16 8.53 -18.21
C LYS A 321 -18.08 7.30 -18.00
N GLU A 322 -17.52 6.13 -17.66
CA GLU A 322 -18.32 4.93 -17.38
C GLU A 322 -19.23 5.11 -16.15
N LYS A 323 -20.52 4.79 -16.31
CA LYS A 323 -21.57 4.95 -15.27
C LYS A 323 -21.24 4.25 -13.95
N LYS A 324 -20.64 3.05 -14.00
CA LYS A 324 -20.33 2.27 -12.80
C LYS A 324 -19.43 3.02 -11.80
N TYR A 325 -18.49 3.82 -12.30
CA TYR A 325 -17.58 4.60 -11.44
C TYR A 325 -18.29 5.82 -10.85
N LEU A 326 -19.27 6.39 -11.56
CA LEU A 326 -20.14 7.43 -11.01
C LEU A 326 -21.04 6.89 -9.90
N ASP A 327 -21.62 5.70 -10.10
CA ASP A 327 -22.47 5.07 -9.09
C ASP A 327 -21.68 4.75 -7.82
N ASN A 328 -20.45 4.26 -7.94
CA ASN A 328 -19.50 4.14 -6.83
C ASN A 328 -19.29 5.47 -6.07
N LEU A 329 -19.13 6.59 -6.79
CA LEU A 329 -18.94 7.91 -6.19
C LEU A 329 -20.20 8.41 -5.47
N LYS A 330 -21.40 8.09 -5.96
CA LYS A 330 -22.66 8.42 -5.30
C LYS A 330 -22.76 7.74 -3.92
N TYR A 331 -22.33 6.49 -3.80
CA TYR A 331 -22.28 5.79 -2.50
C TYR A 331 -21.26 6.40 -1.53
N LEU A 332 -20.18 7.00 -2.06
CA LEU A 332 -19.14 7.65 -1.26
C LEU A 332 -19.42 9.15 -1.01
N LYS A 333 -20.55 9.66 -1.49
CA LYS A 333 -20.88 11.09 -1.46
C LYS A 333 -20.94 11.64 -0.04
N GLU A 334 -21.58 10.92 0.88
CA GLU A 334 -21.68 11.34 2.29
C GLU A 334 -20.33 11.30 3.01
N ASP A 335 -19.45 10.35 2.68
CA ASP A 335 -18.07 10.33 3.21
C ASP A 335 -17.27 11.56 2.75
N TYR A 336 -17.69 12.18 1.64
CA TYR A 336 -17.04 13.36 1.06
C TYR A 336 -17.60 14.69 1.60
N TYR A 337 -18.92 14.83 1.67
CA TYR A 337 -19.61 16.06 2.08
C TYR A 337 -20.03 16.10 3.55
N GLY A 338 -20.17 14.96 4.21
CA GLY A 338 -21.06 14.86 5.36
C GLY A 338 -22.54 14.86 4.93
N LYS A 339 -23.44 14.78 5.92
CA LYS A 339 -24.89 14.63 5.68
C LYS A 339 -25.57 15.93 5.23
N ASP A 340 -25.01 17.07 5.61
CA ASP A 340 -25.55 18.41 5.41
C ASP A 340 -24.44 19.46 5.39
N ASP A 341 -24.81 20.72 5.15
CA ASP A 341 -23.87 21.86 5.02
C ASP A 341 -23.16 22.15 6.36
N LYS A 342 -23.84 21.90 7.49
CA LYS A 342 -23.26 22.01 8.82
C LYS A 342 -22.14 20.98 9.03
N SER A 343 -22.36 19.75 8.57
CA SER A 343 -21.38 18.67 8.59
C SER A 343 -20.19 18.99 7.69
N LEU A 344 -20.45 19.52 6.49
CA LEU A 344 -19.41 19.97 5.57
C LEU A 344 -18.56 21.10 6.15
N LYS A 345 -19.21 22.11 6.74
CA LYS A 345 -18.53 23.21 7.45
C LYS A 345 -17.65 22.68 8.57
N ARG A 346 -18.12 21.70 9.34
CA ARG A 346 -17.31 21.02 10.39
C ARG A 346 -16.12 20.28 9.81
N ILE A 347 -16.26 19.63 8.64
CA ILE A 347 -15.15 18.97 7.94
C ILE A 347 -14.08 20.02 7.56
N PHE A 348 -14.48 21.14 6.96
CA PHE A 348 -13.56 22.21 6.58
C PHE A 348 -12.88 22.87 7.79
N GLN A 349 -13.64 23.18 8.84
CA GLN A 349 -13.08 23.67 10.11
C GLN A 349 -12.06 22.69 10.70
N ASN A 350 -12.34 21.38 10.63
CA ASN A 350 -11.41 20.36 11.10
C ASN A 350 -10.15 20.27 10.21
N ILE A 351 -10.26 20.49 8.90
CA ILE A 351 -9.10 20.58 7.99
C ILE A 351 -8.22 21.77 8.39
N LEU A 352 -8.81 22.95 8.57
CA LEU A 352 -8.11 24.17 8.97
C LEU A 352 -7.46 24.05 10.35
N LYS A 353 -8.19 23.53 11.35
CA LYS A 353 -7.67 23.29 12.71
C LYS A 353 -6.48 22.32 12.70
N ASN A 354 -6.48 21.35 11.79
CA ASN A 354 -5.38 20.40 11.62
C ASN A 354 -4.43 20.77 10.47
N SER A 355 -4.31 22.04 10.10
CA SER A 355 -3.47 22.52 8.99
C SER A 355 -2.05 21.98 9.04
N LYS A 356 -1.43 21.90 10.23
CA LYS A 356 -0.10 21.30 10.42
C LYS A 356 0.00 19.87 9.89
N VAL A 357 -1.05 19.06 9.98
CA VAL A 357 -1.09 17.69 9.43
C VAL A 357 -1.06 17.72 7.90
N TYR A 358 -1.83 18.62 7.28
CA TYR A 358 -1.82 18.80 5.83
C TYR A 358 -0.50 19.39 5.34
N GLN A 359 0.09 20.30 6.11
CA GLN A 359 1.39 20.88 5.82
C GLN A 359 2.52 19.85 5.84
N LYS A 360 2.50 18.92 6.80
CA LYS A 360 3.46 17.79 6.85
C LYS A 360 3.43 16.92 5.59
N ARG A 361 2.29 16.85 4.88
CA ARG A 361 2.17 16.10 3.62
C ARG A 361 2.88 16.77 2.44
N ILE A 362 3.12 18.08 2.50
CA ILE A 362 3.74 18.84 1.40
C ILE A 362 5.21 18.47 1.26
N TYR A 363 5.96 18.58 2.35
CA TYR A 363 7.38 18.23 2.34
C TYR A 363 7.57 16.71 2.47
N ASN A 364 6.71 15.97 3.20
CA ASN A 364 6.73 14.50 3.25
C ASN A 364 8.12 13.89 3.50
N GLY A 365 8.91 14.53 4.39
CA GLY A 365 10.29 14.13 4.70
C GLY A 365 11.34 14.52 3.65
N LYS A 366 11.00 15.39 2.69
CA LYS A 366 11.92 15.97 1.71
C LYS A 366 12.41 17.34 2.19
N ASP A 367 13.66 17.41 2.61
CA ASP A 367 14.22 18.62 3.22
C ASP A 367 14.24 19.81 2.25
N PHE A 368 14.46 19.58 0.95
CA PHE A 368 14.47 20.64 -0.06
C PHE A 368 13.13 21.38 -0.20
N ARG A 369 12.01 20.76 0.20
CA ARG A 369 10.68 21.38 0.19
C ARG A 369 10.35 22.17 1.45
N LYS A 370 11.02 21.84 2.56
CA LYS A 370 10.65 22.35 3.89
C LYS A 370 10.70 23.88 3.95
N LYS A 371 11.80 24.46 3.48
CA LYS A 371 12.00 25.93 3.47
C LYS A 371 10.90 26.68 2.71
N SER A 372 10.49 26.16 1.55
CA SER A 372 9.40 26.76 0.77
C SER A 372 8.04 26.51 1.43
N ALA A 373 7.78 25.30 1.92
CA ALA A 373 6.53 24.96 2.60
C ALA A 373 6.30 25.83 3.85
N ASP A 374 7.33 26.12 4.64
CA ASP A 374 7.20 26.92 5.87
C ASP A 374 6.73 28.36 5.58
N LYS A 375 6.95 28.89 4.37
CA LYS A 375 6.42 30.20 3.94
C LYS A 375 4.92 30.21 3.67
N PHE A 376 4.30 29.03 3.52
CA PHE A 376 2.89 28.84 3.15
C PHE A 376 2.21 27.83 4.09
N PRO A 377 2.02 28.15 5.38
CA PRO A 377 1.57 27.19 6.41
C PRO A 377 0.14 26.65 6.20
N LEU A 378 -0.68 27.33 5.41
CA LEU A 378 -2.07 26.95 5.10
C LEU A 378 -2.25 26.30 3.72
N LEU A 379 -1.19 26.23 2.90
CA LEU A 379 -1.26 25.71 1.52
C LEU A 379 -1.89 24.32 1.47
N GLY A 380 -1.51 23.42 2.39
CA GLY A 380 -2.04 22.05 2.41
C GLY A 380 -3.53 21.99 2.75
N ALA A 381 -3.97 22.83 3.69
CA ALA A 381 -5.37 22.88 4.11
C ALA A 381 -6.25 23.52 3.03
N TYR A 382 -5.81 24.65 2.47
CA TYR A 382 -6.51 25.34 1.38
C TYR A 382 -6.59 24.46 0.14
N SER A 383 -5.50 23.79 -0.24
CA SER A 383 -5.49 22.86 -1.38
C SER A 383 -6.49 21.71 -1.21
N GLU A 384 -6.61 21.13 -0.01
CA GLU A 384 -7.58 20.06 0.26
C GLU A 384 -9.03 20.57 0.10
N ILE A 385 -9.34 21.77 0.61
CA ILE A 385 -10.69 22.36 0.55
C ILE A 385 -11.03 22.76 -0.89
N LEU A 386 -10.12 23.42 -1.61
CA LEU A 386 -10.35 23.83 -2.98
C LEU A 386 -10.43 22.64 -3.94
N PHE A 387 -9.62 21.60 -3.74
CA PHE A 387 -9.74 20.35 -4.48
C PHE A 387 -11.12 19.73 -4.26
N ARG A 388 -11.67 19.80 -3.03
CA ARG A 388 -13.03 19.35 -2.74
C ARG A 388 -14.09 20.11 -3.50
N ASN A 389 -13.96 21.44 -3.59
CA ASN A 389 -14.84 22.25 -4.42
C ASN A 389 -14.78 21.84 -5.90
N LEU A 390 -13.57 21.67 -6.45
CA LEU A 390 -13.39 21.30 -7.84
C LEU A 390 -14.02 19.95 -8.18
N MET A 391 -13.73 18.91 -7.38
CA MET A 391 -14.30 17.58 -7.57
C MET A 391 -15.82 17.60 -7.36
N SER A 392 -16.30 18.37 -6.40
CA SER A 392 -17.73 18.56 -6.14
C SER A 392 -18.48 19.11 -7.35
N LYS A 393 -17.94 20.15 -7.98
CA LYS A 393 -18.49 20.73 -9.21
C LYS A 393 -18.44 19.72 -10.36
N ASN A 394 -17.30 19.06 -10.57
CA ASN A 394 -17.08 18.19 -11.72
C ASN A 394 -17.81 16.85 -11.66
N ILE A 395 -18.10 16.31 -10.46
CA ILE A 395 -18.68 14.98 -10.28
C ILE A 395 -20.14 15.06 -9.86
N PHE A 396 -20.45 15.96 -8.92
CA PHE A 396 -21.75 15.98 -8.24
C PHE A 396 -22.58 17.22 -8.58
N ASN A 397 -22.08 18.08 -9.49
CA ASN A 397 -22.71 19.33 -9.89
C ASN A 397 -23.10 20.22 -8.70
N ARG A 398 -22.24 20.27 -7.68
CA ARG A 398 -22.48 21.04 -6.44
C ARG A 398 -21.36 22.05 -6.24
N ASP A 399 -21.72 23.30 -6.05
CA ASP A 399 -20.79 24.37 -5.72
C ASP A 399 -20.61 24.48 -4.20
N LEU A 400 -19.36 24.46 -3.73
CA LEU A 400 -19.03 24.57 -2.30
C LEU A 400 -18.53 25.96 -1.90
N ARG A 401 -18.40 26.89 -2.86
CA ARG A 401 -17.89 28.24 -2.61
C ARG A 401 -18.64 29.01 -1.51
N PRO A 402 -19.98 28.96 -1.39
CA PRO A 402 -20.69 29.66 -0.32
C PRO A 402 -20.16 29.28 1.08
N ILE A 403 -19.96 27.98 1.33
CA ILE A 403 -19.45 27.48 2.62
C ILE A 403 -17.97 27.81 2.81
N ILE A 404 -17.19 27.82 1.73
CA ILE A 404 -15.76 28.18 1.81
C ILE A 404 -15.58 29.64 2.18
N LYS A 405 -16.38 30.54 1.59
CA LYS A 405 -16.35 31.99 1.87
C LYS A 405 -16.69 32.35 3.32
N GLU A 406 -17.48 31.51 4.00
CA GLU A 406 -17.73 31.67 5.43
C GLU A 406 -16.53 31.32 6.33
N LEU A 407 -15.52 30.62 5.80
CA LEU A 407 -14.40 30.07 6.57
C LEU A 407 -13.03 30.60 6.16
N ILE A 408 -12.88 31.04 4.92
CA ILE A 408 -11.60 31.47 4.34
C ILE A 408 -11.86 32.77 3.56
N ALA A 409 -11.10 33.81 3.88
CA ALA A 409 -11.19 35.07 3.14
C ALA A 409 -10.63 34.89 1.72
N ASP A 410 -11.33 35.41 0.72
CA ASP A 410 -10.90 35.37 -0.69
C ASP A 410 -9.53 36.05 -0.87
N ASN A 411 -9.24 37.11 -0.09
CA ASN A 411 -7.94 37.79 -0.09
C ASN A 411 -6.79 36.87 0.34
N ASP A 412 -6.98 36.03 1.36
CA ASP A 412 -5.94 35.09 1.83
C ASP A 412 -5.56 34.09 0.74
N LEU A 413 -6.57 33.63 -0.02
CA LEU A 413 -6.39 32.70 -1.13
C LEU A 413 -5.56 33.33 -2.26
N LEU A 414 -5.88 34.57 -2.62
CA LEU A 414 -5.20 35.34 -3.67
C LEU A 414 -3.79 35.76 -3.26
N GLU A 415 -3.60 36.26 -2.03
CA GLU A 415 -2.28 36.67 -1.52
C GLU A 415 -1.30 35.49 -1.55
N MET A 416 -1.76 34.29 -1.15
CA MET A 416 -0.95 33.08 -1.23
C MET A 416 -0.51 32.76 -2.67
N LYS A 417 -1.42 32.94 -3.66
CA LYS A 417 -1.07 32.76 -5.07
C LYS A 417 -0.01 33.77 -5.52
N ILE A 418 -0.22 35.06 -5.22
CA ILE A 418 0.69 36.14 -5.63
C ILE A 418 2.08 35.89 -5.06
N LYS A 419 2.17 35.70 -3.74
CA LYS A 419 3.42 35.39 -3.03
C LYS A 419 4.12 34.15 -3.58
N MET A 420 3.37 33.15 -4.04
CA MET A 420 3.92 31.95 -4.66
C MET A 420 4.49 32.23 -6.05
N LEU A 421 3.82 33.04 -6.87
CA LEU A 421 4.28 33.42 -8.21
C LEU A 421 5.50 34.35 -8.19
N ASP A 422 5.65 35.16 -7.14
CA ASP A 422 6.78 36.08 -6.96
C ASP A 422 8.14 35.37 -6.78
N ASN A 423 8.13 34.09 -6.38
CA ASN A 423 9.36 33.34 -6.13
C ASN A 423 9.41 32.01 -6.91
N LYS A 424 10.15 32.02 -8.02
CA LYS A 424 10.37 30.83 -8.86
C LYS A 424 10.88 29.60 -8.09
N ASN A 425 11.71 29.78 -7.07
CA ASN A 425 12.27 28.67 -6.30
C ASN A 425 11.20 28.00 -5.44
N ASP A 426 10.25 28.78 -4.92
CA ASP A 426 9.13 28.24 -4.14
C ASP A 426 8.18 27.45 -5.03
N ILE A 427 7.87 27.94 -6.23
CA ILE A 427 7.03 27.22 -7.21
C ILE A 427 7.65 25.86 -7.54
N LEU A 428 8.93 25.85 -7.95
CA LEU A 428 9.62 24.64 -8.37
C LEU A 428 9.77 23.65 -7.22
N SER A 429 10.15 24.13 -6.03
CA SER A 429 10.30 23.27 -4.85
C SER A 429 8.97 22.64 -4.42
N LEU A 430 7.88 23.41 -4.41
CA LEU A 430 6.54 22.93 -4.05
C LEU A 430 5.91 22.03 -5.12
N SER A 431 6.32 22.14 -6.39
CA SER A 431 5.97 21.21 -7.47
C SER A 431 4.45 20.99 -7.61
N THR A 432 3.95 19.78 -7.40
CA THR A 432 2.51 19.46 -7.51
C THR A 432 1.65 20.38 -6.66
N PHE A 433 2.14 20.80 -5.49
CA PHE A 433 1.35 21.62 -4.57
C PHE A 433 1.18 23.04 -5.09
N SER A 434 2.21 23.62 -5.71
CA SER A 434 2.10 24.93 -6.36
C SER A 434 1.25 24.84 -7.62
N ALA A 435 1.56 23.90 -8.53
CA ALA A 435 0.81 23.72 -9.78
C ALA A 435 -0.70 23.52 -9.52
N ASN A 436 -1.06 22.63 -8.61
CA ASN A 436 -2.46 22.37 -8.28
C ASN A 436 -3.14 23.60 -7.67
N TYR A 437 -2.47 24.27 -6.73
CA TYR A 437 -3.04 25.45 -6.07
C TYR A 437 -3.35 26.57 -7.06
N LEU A 438 -2.47 26.83 -8.02
CA LEU A 438 -2.69 27.84 -9.07
C LEU A 438 -3.98 27.54 -9.86
N TYR A 439 -4.18 26.28 -10.31
CA TYR A 439 -5.40 25.90 -11.02
C TYR A 439 -6.64 25.85 -10.14
N PHE A 440 -6.50 25.55 -8.85
CA PHE A 440 -7.60 25.62 -7.91
C PHE A 440 -8.11 27.04 -7.72
N ILE A 441 -7.20 28.02 -7.63
CA ILE A 441 -7.53 29.44 -7.55
C ILE A 441 -8.21 29.91 -8.84
N GLU A 442 -7.66 29.55 -10.00
CA GLU A 442 -8.27 29.87 -11.29
C GLU A 442 -9.70 29.31 -11.42
N ASP A 443 -9.95 28.07 -10.95
CA ASP A 443 -11.31 27.49 -10.97
C ASP A 443 -12.25 28.12 -9.94
N TYR A 444 -11.76 28.40 -8.72
CA TYR A 444 -12.56 28.92 -7.61
C TYR A 444 -13.12 30.31 -7.92
N PHE A 445 -12.29 31.18 -8.50
CA PHE A 445 -12.65 32.55 -8.86
C PHE A 445 -13.19 32.72 -10.29
N GLU A 446 -13.43 31.62 -11.02
CA GLU A 446 -13.93 31.65 -12.41
C GLU A 446 -13.05 32.50 -13.36
N LYS A 447 -11.84 32.00 -13.64
CA LYS A 447 -10.83 32.53 -14.60
C LYS A 447 -11.02 34.01 -15.00
N SER A 448 -10.20 34.85 -14.41
CA SER A 448 -10.01 36.27 -14.69
C SER A 448 -8.53 36.60 -14.84
N GLU A 449 -8.19 37.79 -15.35
CA GLU A 449 -6.80 38.23 -15.50
C GLU A 449 -5.99 38.15 -14.19
N LYS A 450 -6.61 38.45 -13.03
CA LYS A 450 -5.95 38.32 -11.71
C LYS A 450 -5.77 36.87 -11.26
N THR A 451 -6.59 35.95 -11.77
CA THR A 451 -6.67 34.56 -11.28
C THR A 451 -6.06 33.55 -12.25
N GLU A 452 -5.68 33.97 -13.46
CA GLU A 452 -4.99 33.11 -14.42
C GLU A 452 -3.67 32.54 -13.91
N VAL A 453 -3.34 31.33 -14.34
CA VAL A 453 -2.11 30.64 -13.89
C VAL A 453 -0.83 31.31 -14.40
N GLY A 454 -0.87 32.07 -15.51
CA GLY A 454 0.33 32.67 -16.11
C GLY A 454 1.23 31.64 -16.79
N ILE A 455 0.66 30.69 -17.54
CA ILE A 455 1.37 29.50 -18.03
C ILE A 455 2.59 29.81 -18.90
N LYS A 456 2.60 30.93 -19.64
CA LYS A 456 3.76 31.39 -20.43
C LYS A 456 4.96 31.73 -19.54
N GLN A 457 4.72 32.43 -18.43
CA GLN A 457 5.76 32.73 -17.45
C GLN A 457 6.27 31.46 -16.79
N ILE A 458 5.37 30.52 -16.47
CA ILE A 458 5.75 29.22 -15.90
C ILE A 458 6.61 28.39 -16.86
N LEU A 459 6.27 28.36 -18.16
CA LEU A 459 7.11 27.70 -19.17
C LEU A 459 8.52 28.29 -19.18
N ASN A 460 8.66 29.63 -19.17
CA ASN A 460 9.96 30.29 -19.11
C ASN A 460 10.75 29.92 -17.85
N ILE A 461 10.07 29.78 -16.70
CA ILE A 461 10.70 29.30 -15.45
C ILE A 461 11.18 27.86 -15.62
N VAL A 462 10.36 26.98 -16.18
CA VAL A 462 10.71 25.58 -16.43
C VAL A 462 11.94 25.48 -17.33
N GLU A 463 11.93 26.14 -18.50
CA GLU A 463 13.00 26.06 -19.49
C GLU A 463 14.34 26.61 -18.97
N LYS A 464 14.32 27.65 -18.13
CA LYS A 464 15.54 28.28 -17.60
C LYS A 464 16.12 27.61 -16.36
N ASN A 465 15.33 26.83 -15.61
CA ASN A 465 15.74 26.38 -14.27
C ASN A 465 15.67 24.86 -14.07
N ILE A 466 14.97 24.12 -14.94
CA ILE A 466 14.95 22.66 -14.86
C ILE A 466 16.09 22.13 -15.71
N GLU A 467 17.18 21.72 -15.06
CA GLU A 467 18.29 21.07 -15.73
C GLU A 467 17.88 19.69 -16.26
N PHE A 468 18.28 19.41 -17.50
CA PHE A 468 18.03 18.14 -18.18
C PHE A 468 19.04 17.04 -17.82
N LYS A 469 20.16 17.40 -17.18
CA LYS A 469 21.27 16.47 -16.95
C LYS A 469 20.88 15.42 -15.89
N ALA A 470 21.51 14.25 -15.99
CA ALA A 470 21.50 13.25 -14.94
C ALA A 470 22.01 13.89 -13.64
N SER A 471 21.08 14.17 -12.72
CA SER A 471 21.39 14.64 -11.38
C SER A 471 21.51 13.44 -10.46
N ASN A 472 22.44 13.51 -9.50
CA ASN A 472 22.53 12.52 -8.44
C ASN A 472 21.30 12.58 -7.50
N ASP A 473 20.47 13.64 -7.58
CA ASP A 473 19.25 13.77 -6.80
C ASP A 473 17.99 13.38 -7.59
N ILE A 474 17.67 12.08 -7.56
CA ILE A 474 16.46 11.52 -8.16
C ILE A 474 15.16 12.11 -7.59
N GLU A 475 15.17 12.60 -6.35
CA GLU A 475 13.98 13.20 -5.75
C GLU A 475 13.65 14.56 -6.35
N LEU A 476 14.69 15.35 -6.68
CA LEU A 476 14.55 16.61 -7.39
C LEU A 476 14.11 16.41 -8.85
N ILE A 477 14.69 15.42 -9.55
CA ILE A 477 14.27 15.06 -10.91
C ILE A 477 12.78 14.69 -10.92
N ARG A 478 12.37 13.81 -10.01
CA ARG A 478 10.96 13.40 -9.86
C ARG A 478 10.06 14.58 -9.51
N ASN A 479 10.52 15.50 -8.66
CA ASN A 479 9.81 16.73 -8.31
C ASN A 479 9.55 17.61 -9.54
N ASN A 480 10.52 17.74 -10.43
CA ASN A 480 10.41 18.51 -11.66
C ASN A 480 9.42 17.88 -12.66
N ILE A 481 9.47 16.56 -12.85
CA ILE A 481 8.50 15.85 -13.70
C ILE A 481 7.08 16.02 -13.15
N TYR A 482 6.91 15.85 -11.84
CA TYR A 482 5.60 16.02 -11.20
C TYR A 482 5.08 17.46 -11.27
N PHE A 483 5.95 18.46 -11.25
CA PHE A 483 5.54 19.85 -11.46
C PHE A 483 4.95 20.01 -12.86
N ILE A 484 5.67 19.55 -13.88
CA ILE A 484 5.26 19.66 -15.28
C ILE A 484 3.96 18.89 -15.56
N THR A 485 3.89 17.63 -15.16
CA THR A 485 2.70 16.78 -15.37
C THR A 485 1.47 17.36 -14.66
N HIS A 486 1.62 17.93 -13.47
CA HIS A 486 0.50 18.59 -12.77
C HIS A 486 0.07 19.92 -13.38
N LEU A 487 0.93 20.61 -14.16
CA LEU A 487 0.47 21.74 -14.97
C LEU A 487 -0.49 21.26 -16.08
N ILE A 488 -0.16 20.13 -16.72
CA ILE A 488 -1.00 19.51 -17.76
C ILE A 488 -2.29 18.94 -17.15
N ILE A 489 -2.21 18.21 -16.04
CA ILE A 489 -3.39 17.65 -15.37
C ILE A 489 -4.27 18.79 -14.83
N GLY A 490 -3.68 19.84 -14.26
CA GLY A 490 -4.40 20.97 -13.70
C GLY A 490 -5.27 21.71 -14.72
N VAL A 491 -4.74 22.02 -15.91
CA VAL A 491 -5.50 22.74 -16.95
C VAL A 491 -6.72 21.97 -17.46
N THR A 492 -6.70 20.63 -17.34
CA THR A 492 -7.84 19.76 -17.67
C THR A 492 -8.89 19.68 -16.57
N LYS A 493 -8.75 20.49 -15.50
CA LYS A 493 -9.52 20.39 -14.26
C LYS A 493 -9.48 18.97 -13.70
N PHE A 494 -8.28 18.36 -13.74
CA PHE A 494 -8.02 16.98 -13.34
C PHE A 494 -8.87 15.98 -14.14
N TYR A 495 -8.61 15.92 -15.46
CA TYR A 495 -9.25 15.03 -16.43
C TYR A 495 -10.71 15.36 -16.77
N ALA A 496 -11.33 16.35 -16.12
CA ALA A 496 -12.73 16.65 -16.31
C ALA A 496 -13.04 17.34 -17.66
N LYS A 497 -12.09 18.10 -18.22
CA LYS A 497 -12.27 18.90 -19.44
C LYS A 497 -11.05 18.80 -20.37
N PRO A 498 -11.24 18.91 -21.69
CA PRO A 498 -10.12 18.98 -22.64
C PRO A 498 -9.36 20.30 -22.55
N ILE A 499 -8.11 20.30 -23.02
CA ILE A 499 -7.28 21.52 -23.15
C ILE A 499 -7.75 22.30 -24.38
N LYS A 500 -8.29 23.51 -24.17
CA LYS A 500 -8.82 24.35 -25.26
C LYS A 500 -7.87 25.44 -25.75
N GLN A 501 -6.98 25.92 -24.88
CA GLN A 501 -6.09 27.06 -25.12
C GLN A 501 -4.64 26.65 -24.80
N ASP A 502 -3.67 27.35 -25.39
CA ASP A 502 -2.24 27.18 -25.12
C ASP A 502 -1.69 25.76 -25.32
N ILE A 503 -2.35 24.93 -26.15
CA ILE A 503 -1.97 23.53 -26.37
C ILE A 503 -0.50 23.37 -26.80
N LYS A 504 0.05 24.33 -27.56
CA LYS A 504 1.46 24.34 -27.95
C LYS A 504 2.41 24.43 -26.75
N ILE A 505 2.04 25.20 -25.72
CA ILE A 505 2.82 25.33 -24.48
C ILE A 505 2.81 24.01 -23.71
N PHE A 506 1.65 23.35 -23.60
CA PHE A 506 1.55 22.07 -22.91
C PHE A 506 2.27 20.93 -23.66
N LYS A 507 2.27 20.95 -25.00
CA LYS A 507 3.11 20.05 -25.80
C LYS A 507 4.60 20.28 -25.52
N ARG A 508 5.04 21.53 -25.47
CA ARG A 508 6.42 21.87 -25.11
C ARG A 508 6.81 21.39 -23.71
N LEU A 509 5.94 21.61 -22.73
CA LEU A 509 6.11 21.08 -21.37
C LEU A 509 6.23 19.55 -21.37
N LEU A 510 5.39 18.87 -22.15
CA LEU A 510 5.44 17.41 -22.27
C LEU A 510 6.77 16.92 -22.87
N GLU A 511 7.29 17.57 -23.90
CA GLU A 511 8.60 17.25 -24.49
C GLU A 511 9.74 17.37 -23.46
N ILE A 512 9.70 18.41 -22.63
CA ILE A 512 10.66 18.62 -21.54
C ILE A 512 10.56 17.47 -20.54
N ALA A 513 9.36 17.10 -20.11
CA ALA A 513 9.16 15.97 -19.19
C ALA A 513 9.60 14.64 -19.79
N GLU A 514 9.30 14.38 -21.07
CA GLU A 514 9.73 13.17 -21.78
C GLU A 514 11.26 13.09 -21.84
N LYS A 515 11.94 14.19 -22.16
CA LYS A 515 13.41 14.24 -22.16
C LYS A 515 14.00 13.89 -20.80
N ILE A 516 13.48 14.49 -19.72
CA ILE A 516 13.93 14.20 -18.35
C ILE A 516 13.70 12.71 -18.01
N VAL A 517 12.56 12.15 -18.41
CA VAL A 517 12.26 10.73 -18.21
C VAL A 517 13.21 9.84 -19.01
N SER A 518 13.50 10.18 -20.27
CA SER A 518 14.43 9.46 -21.13
C SER A 518 15.83 9.40 -20.51
N ASP A 519 16.35 10.56 -20.08
CA ASP A 519 17.71 10.70 -19.53
C ASP A 519 17.88 9.98 -18.17
N ASN A 520 16.77 9.67 -17.48
CA ASN A 520 16.76 9.07 -16.15
C ASN A 520 15.89 7.79 -16.06
N TYR A 521 15.66 7.12 -17.19
CA TYR A 521 14.60 6.13 -17.35
C TYR A 521 14.59 5.06 -16.26
N PHE A 522 15.73 4.38 -16.04
CA PHE A 522 15.82 3.30 -15.06
C PHE A 522 15.84 3.79 -13.61
N SER A 523 16.09 5.06 -13.35
CA SER A 523 16.09 5.63 -11.99
C SER A 523 14.69 6.06 -11.54
N LEU A 524 13.76 6.25 -12.49
CA LEU A 524 12.42 6.74 -12.24
C LEU A 524 11.42 5.59 -12.12
N SER A 525 10.47 5.74 -11.19
CA SER A 525 9.42 4.74 -10.98
C SER A 525 8.49 4.60 -12.18
N LEU A 526 7.89 3.42 -12.32
CA LEU A 526 6.89 3.15 -13.36
C LEU A 526 5.67 4.10 -13.26
N ASP A 527 5.31 4.56 -12.06
CA ASP A 527 4.23 5.54 -11.84
C ASP A 527 4.48 6.83 -12.62
N THR A 528 5.68 7.38 -12.51
CA THR A 528 6.10 8.62 -13.19
C THR A 528 6.04 8.48 -14.71
N LYS A 529 6.45 7.31 -15.22
CA LYS A 529 6.41 7.01 -16.66
C LYS A 529 4.98 6.87 -17.18
N LEU A 530 4.11 6.20 -16.43
CA LEU A 530 2.71 6.06 -16.80
C LEU A 530 1.96 7.40 -16.73
N GLU A 531 2.31 8.27 -15.78
CA GLU A 531 1.73 9.62 -15.70
C GLU A 531 2.14 10.49 -16.89
N LEU A 532 3.37 10.34 -17.40
CA LEU A 532 3.80 10.96 -18.66
C LEU A 532 2.90 10.52 -19.82
N LEU A 533 2.58 9.23 -19.93
CA LEU A 533 1.69 8.72 -20.97
C LEU A 533 0.26 9.27 -20.85
N VAL A 534 -0.27 9.37 -19.62
CA VAL A 534 -1.56 10.03 -19.37
C VAL A 534 -1.53 11.49 -19.84
N CYS A 535 -0.46 12.23 -19.51
CA CYS A 535 -0.29 13.61 -19.99
C CYS A 535 -0.19 13.70 -21.51
N GLY A 536 0.49 12.74 -22.16
CA GLY A 536 0.53 12.62 -23.62
C GLY A 536 -0.85 12.53 -24.24
N ARG A 537 -1.73 11.70 -23.67
CA ARG A 537 -3.13 11.61 -24.09
C ARG A 537 -3.90 12.92 -23.88
N LEU A 538 -3.71 13.59 -22.74
CA LEU A 538 -4.41 14.86 -22.44
C LEU A 538 -4.06 16.00 -23.41
N VAL A 539 -2.83 16.05 -23.91
CA VAL A 539 -2.38 17.09 -24.85
C VAL A 539 -2.50 16.68 -26.32
N ASN A 540 -3.08 15.51 -26.62
CA ASN A 540 -3.06 14.89 -27.95
C ASN A 540 -1.64 14.88 -28.56
N GLY A 541 -0.66 14.44 -27.75
CA GLY A 541 0.75 14.35 -28.11
C GLY A 541 1.22 12.89 -28.15
N GLN A 542 2.15 12.60 -29.06
CA GLN A 542 2.84 11.32 -29.11
C GLN A 542 4.01 11.32 -28.10
N ILE A 543 4.18 10.21 -27.40
CA ILE A 543 5.33 9.95 -26.52
C ILE A 543 6.18 8.87 -27.20
N LYS A 544 7.42 9.21 -27.55
CA LYS A 544 8.39 8.29 -28.16
C LYS A 544 8.71 7.11 -27.24
N LEU A 545 8.69 7.33 -25.92
CA LEU A 545 8.93 6.28 -24.92
C LEU A 545 7.75 5.32 -24.70
N GLU A 546 6.61 5.50 -25.38
CA GLU A 546 5.38 4.76 -25.05
C GLU A 546 5.53 3.24 -25.11
N GLU A 547 6.15 2.72 -26.17
CA GLU A 547 6.32 1.28 -26.34
C GLU A 547 7.21 0.68 -25.24
N PHE A 548 8.30 1.36 -24.88
CA PHE A 548 9.21 0.95 -23.81
C PHE A 548 8.50 0.91 -22.46
N ILE A 549 7.71 1.95 -22.14
CA ILE A 549 6.96 2.04 -20.89
C ILE A 549 5.90 0.94 -20.81
N ARG A 550 5.21 0.64 -21.92
CA ARG A 550 4.23 -0.45 -21.97
C ARG A 550 4.88 -1.82 -21.75
N LYS A 551 6.01 -2.09 -22.40
CA LYS A 551 6.77 -3.33 -22.21
C LYS A 551 7.26 -3.48 -20.77
N GLU A 552 7.75 -2.41 -20.16
CA GLU A 552 8.12 -2.39 -18.74
C GLU A 552 6.92 -2.69 -17.84
N ALA A 553 5.76 -2.10 -18.13
CA ALA A 553 4.53 -2.35 -17.38
C ALA A 553 4.10 -3.83 -17.47
N ASP A 554 4.19 -4.45 -18.65
CA ASP A 554 3.88 -5.87 -18.83
C ASP A 554 4.82 -6.78 -18.04
N MET A 555 6.12 -6.45 -18.00
CA MET A 555 7.12 -7.16 -17.18
C MET A 555 6.95 -6.90 -15.67
N SER A 556 6.16 -5.87 -15.31
CA SER A 556 5.94 -5.40 -13.95
C SER A 556 4.68 -5.99 -13.29
N LEU A 557 4.05 -6.98 -13.93
CA LEU A 557 2.95 -7.73 -13.31
C LEU A 557 3.45 -8.44 -12.03
N SER A 558 2.67 -8.29 -10.96
CA SER A 558 2.99 -8.86 -9.66
C SER A 558 2.99 -10.38 -9.67
N GLU A 559 3.91 -10.99 -8.93
CA GLU A 559 3.97 -12.45 -8.81
C GLU A 559 2.84 -13.01 -7.95
N ILE A 560 2.27 -12.18 -7.07
CA ILE A 560 1.22 -12.59 -6.14
C ILE A 560 -0.19 -12.34 -6.68
N ASN A 561 -0.40 -11.49 -7.70
CA ASN A 561 -1.72 -11.31 -8.31
C ASN A 561 -1.67 -10.45 -9.59
N ASN A 562 -2.83 -10.25 -10.21
CA ASN A 562 -3.04 -9.52 -11.46
C ASN A 562 -3.01 -7.98 -11.30
N PHE A 563 -1.97 -7.41 -10.68
CA PHE A 563 -1.75 -5.95 -10.63
C PHE A 563 -0.27 -5.60 -10.81
N LEU A 564 0.02 -4.38 -11.26
CA LEU A 564 1.38 -3.90 -11.50
C LEU A 564 2.07 -3.46 -10.21
N ILE A 565 3.33 -3.86 -10.06
CA ILE A 565 4.27 -3.39 -9.04
C ILE A 565 5.51 -2.79 -9.72
N ASP A 566 6.25 -1.89 -9.08
CA ASP A 566 7.53 -1.46 -9.64
C ASP A 566 8.59 -2.52 -9.36
N ARG A 567 9.20 -3.09 -10.41
CA ARG A 567 10.16 -4.19 -10.30
C ARG A 567 11.53 -3.88 -10.89
N ILE A 568 11.57 -3.05 -11.94
CA ILE A 568 12.74 -2.91 -12.81
C ILE A 568 13.57 -1.70 -12.40
N ASN A 569 12.95 -0.66 -11.84
CA ASN A 569 13.59 0.61 -11.64
C ASN A 569 14.46 0.67 -10.38
N GLY A 570 15.39 1.62 -10.37
CA GLY A 570 16.18 2.02 -9.23
C GLY A 570 15.28 2.38 -8.06
N ARG A 571 15.62 1.87 -6.86
CA ARG A 571 14.82 1.99 -5.63
C ARG A 571 13.44 1.32 -5.69
N SER A 572 13.21 0.36 -6.59
CA SER A 572 11.98 -0.45 -6.61
C SER A 572 11.73 -1.23 -5.31
N ASP A 573 12.75 -1.43 -4.48
CA ASP A 573 12.65 -1.94 -3.12
C ASP A 573 11.86 -1.02 -2.17
N LEU A 574 11.91 0.30 -2.41
CA LEU A 574 11.16 1.33 -1.67
C LEU A 574 9.78 1.61 -2.27
N SER A 575 9.53 1.21 -3.51
CA SER A 575 8.24 1.38 -4.17
C SER A 575 7.18 0.47 -3.53
N PRO A 576 5.92 0.94 -3.40
CA PRO A 576 4.86 0.08 -2.89
C PRO A 576 4.65 -1.15 -3.80
N LYS A 577 4.65 -2.34 -3.18
CA LYS A 577 4.43 -3.63 -3.86
C LYS A 577 3.08 -4.27 -3.54
N SER A 578 2.28 -3.64 -2.70
CA SER A 578 0.97 -4.14 -2.31
C SER A 578 -0.13 -3.67 -3.26
N PHE A 579 -1.27 -4.37 -3.26
CA PHE A 579 -2.46 -3.98 -4.03
C PHE A 579 -2.88 -2.53 -3.71
N LEU A 580 -3.08 -2.23 -2.42
CA LEU A 580 -3.44 -0.88 -1.95
C LEU A 580 -2.34 0.17 -2.24
N GLY A 581 -1.08 -0.22 -2.13
CA GLY A 581 0.05 0.68 -2.33
C GLY A 581 0.30 1.03 -3.79
N SER A 582 -0.06 0.13 -4.71
CA SER A 582 0.18 0.25 -6.15
C SER A 582 -1.03 0.79 -6.91
N GLU A 583 -2.10 1.18 -6.22
CA GLU A 583 -3.36 1.64 -6.82
C GLU A 583 -3.14 2.75 -7.85
N HIS A 584 -2.38 3.78 -7.50
CA HIS A 584 -2.09 4.91 -8.39
C HIS A 584 -1.49 4.46 -9.74
N ARG A 585 -0.43 3.63 -9.70
CA ARG A 585 0.21 3.05 -10.90
C ARG A 585 -0.78 2.28 -11.76
N ASN A 586 -1.60 1.46 -11.14
CA ASN A 586 -2.55 0.60 -11.85
C ASN A 586 -3.68 1.42 -12.47
N VAL A 587 -4.16 2.47 -11.79
CA VAL A 587 -5.12 3.41 -12.38
C VAL A 587 -4.54 4.13 -13.57
N LEU A 588 -3.31 4.65 -13.49
CA LEU A 588 -2.65 5.28 -14.64
C LEU A 588 -2.50 4.30 -15.81
N TYR A 589 -2.10 3.06 -15.53
CA TYR A 589 -2.01 2.01 -16.54
C TYR A 589 -3.37 1.67 -17.16
N MET A 590 -4.43 1.60 -16.37
CA MET A 590 -5.80 1.41 -16.88
C MET A 590 -6.23 2.58 -17.78
N MET A 591 -5.96 3.83 -17.38
CA MET A 591 -6.30 5.04 -18.14
C MET A 591 -5.64 5.06 -19.52
N ILE A 592 -4.37 4.69 -19.64
CA ILE A 592 -3.69 4.67 -20.95
C ILE A 592 -4.10 3.50 -21.86
N ASN A 593 -4.93 2.57 -21.36
CA ASN A 593 -5.42 1.38 -22.05
C ASN A 593 -6.95 1.34 -22.19
N SER A 594 -7.66 2.35 -21.69
CA SER A 594 -9.13 2.44 -21.71
C SER A 594 -9.67 3.06 -22.98
#